data_AF-A0A0B7F897-F1
#
_entry.id   AF-A0A0B7F897-F1
#
_cell.length_a   1.000
_cell.length_b   1.000
_cell.length_c   1.000
_cell.angle_alpha   90.00
_cell.angle_beta   90.00
_cell.angle_gamma   90.00
#
_symmetry.space_group_name_H-M   'P 1'
#
loop_
_entity.id
_entity.type
_entity.pdbx_description
1 polymer ?
#
loop_
_entity_poly.entity_id
_entity_poly.type
_entity_poly.pdbx_seq_one_letter_code
_entity_poly.pdbx_strand_id
1 'polypeptide(L)'
;MTFVCAHLTAHVHNTRSRLSDWEHTVKTLLFASGGKESTIADRSIYATSHLFVLGDTNSRLDLPMSDNGALTHDDVVAQISTPEGRGRAKNWDQLRREISLGNTFHGLREGEFWEFPPSYKYVIGEVDTFSRKRLPAWTDRILYTTYLDSPATPETSYITPILYTSVPSYTTSDHKPVVALLRVPSTASSSLTPMLHHYGNLPFQPAYYPALIKKYIGKLLGWILGWLWCAFWFIGAGHAGVGLGNFVVGASAAAWWKVRLFGTNP
;
A
#
# COMPACT_ATOMS: atom_id res chain seq x y z
N MET A 1 -21.61 2.90 -1.25
CA MET A 1 -20.54 2.53 -0.31
C MET A 1 -19.32 2.12 -1.11
N THR A 2 -18.12 2.45 -0.64
CA THR A 2 -16.86 2.21 -1.33
C THR A 2 -15.90 1.51 -0.38
N PHE A 3 -15.21 0.48 -0.88
CA PHE A 3 -14.18 -0.25 -0.14
C PHE A 3 -12.87 -0.16 -0.92
N VAL A 4 -11.78 0.21 -0.23
CA VAL A 4 -10.44 0.28 -0.80
C VAL A 4 -9.53 -0.60 0.05
N CYS A 5 -8.87 -1.56 -0.59
CA CYS A 5 -7.81 -2.34 0.04
C CYS A 5 -6.45 -1.72 -0.35
N ALA A 6 -5.65 -1.34 0.65
CA ALA A 6 -4.35 -0.71 0.45
C ALA A 6 -3.23 -1.60 1.00
N HIS A 7 -2.14 -1.70 0.23
CA HIS A 7 -0.87 -2.25 0.69
C HIS A 7 0.22 -1.23 0.36
N LEU A 8 0.70 -0.52 1.38
CA LEU A 8 1.60 0.64 1.22
C LEU A 8 3.07 0.26 1.42
N THR A 9 3.99 1.15 1.04
CA THR A 9 5.44 0.94 1.12
C THR A 9 5.89 0.49 2.53
N ALA A 10 6.64 -0.61 2.58
CA ALA A 10 7.19 -1.18 3.79
C ALA A 10 8.40 -0.40 4.36
N HIS A 11 8.81 -0.78 5.57
CA HIS A 11 9.97 -0.28 6.36
C HIS A 11 9.75 1.03 7.14
N VAL A 12 10.35 1.10 8.32
CA VAL A 12 10.15 2.19 9.30
C VAL A 12 10.48 3.57 8.73
N HIS A 13 11.57 3.72 7.97
CA HIS A 13 12.01 5.01 7.43
C HIS A 13 11.19 5.52 6.21
N ASN A 14 10.28 4.71 5.67
CA ASN A 14 9.54 5.02 4.44
C ASN A 14 8.18 5.69 4.68
N THR A 15 8.03 6.47 5.75
CA THR A 15 6.77 7.18 6.05
C THR A 15 6.35 8.08 4.90
N ARG A 16 7.28 8.87 4.33
CA ARG A 16 7.01 9.74 3.17
C ARG A 16 6.57 8.96 1.93
N SER A 17 7.12 7.76 1.70
CA SER A 17 6.70 6.91 0.58
C SER A 17 5.27 6.40 0.79
N ARG A 18 4.90 5.96 2.01
CA ARG A 18 3.52 5.56 2.33
C ARG A 18 2.51 6.70 2.13
N LEU A 19 2.87 7.92 2.55
CA LEU A 19 2.10 9.14 2.30
C LEU A 19 1.87 9.35 0.80
N SER A 20 2.93 9.23 0.00
CA SER A 20 2.86 9.36 -1.46
C SER A 20 2.05 8.24 -2.13
N ASP A 21 2.14 7.00 -1.64
CA ASP A 21 1.36 5.86 -2.13
C ASP A 21 -0.14 6.09 -1.92
N TRP A 22 -0.52 6.60 -0.74
CA TRP A 22 -1.92 6.93 -0.45
C TRP A 22 -2.41 8.08 -1.33
N GLU A 23 -1.65 9.18 -1.43
CA GLU A 23 -1.98 10.28 -2.34
C GLU A 23 -2.14 9.79 -3.78
N HIS A 24 -1.23 8.94 -4.25
CA HIS A 24 -1.30 8.34 -5.57
C HIS A 24 -2.57 7.49 -5.74
N THR A 25 -2.92 6.69 -4.74
CA THR A 25 -4.15 5.89 -4.74
C THR A 25 -5.38 6.78 -4.88
N VAL A 26 -5.51 7.82 -4.05
CA VAL A 26 -6.64 8.77 -4.10
C VAL A 26 -6.74 9.44 -5.47
N LYS A 27 -5.62 9.82 -6.07
CA LYS A 27 -5.60 10.52 -7.36
C LYS A 27 -5.96 9.63 -8.55
N THR A 28 -5.70 8.33 -8.47
CA THR A 28 -5.63 7.47 -9.66
C THR A 28 -6.57 6.26 -9.62
N LEU A 29 -7.02 5.85 -8.43
CA LEU A 29 -8.03 4.80 -8.29
C LEU A 29 -9.41 5.40 -8.62
N LEU A 30 -9.75 5.38 -9.90
CA LEU A 30 -11.01 5.91 -10.44
C LEU A 30 -11.96 4.78 -10.82
N PHE A 31 -13.19 4.80 -10.30
CA PHE A 31 -14.22 3.83 -10.67
C PHE A 31 -14.74 4.03 -12.09
N ALA A 32 -15.47 3.04 -12.60
CA ALA A 32 -16.11 3.14 -13.91
C ALA A 32 -17.15 4.26 -13.92
N SER A 33 -17.25 4.97 -15.05
CA SER A 33 -18.26 6.01 -15.23
C SER A 33 -19.65 5.38 -15.26
N GLY A 34 -20.56 5.89 -14.42
CA GLY A 34 -21.96 5.45 -14.37
C GLY A 34 -22.87 6.05 -15.45
N GLY A 35 -22.36 6.92 -16.33
CA GLY A 35 -23.17 7.59 -17.35
C GLY A 35 -22.37 8.58 -18.21
N LYS A 36 -22.96 9.07 -19.31
CA LYS A 36 -22.27 9.90 -20.32
C LYS A 36 -21.72 11.25 -19.81
N GLU A 37 -22.14 11.72 -18.64
CA GLU A 37 -21.77 13.05 -18.09
C GLU A 37 -20.96 13.00 -16.77
N SER A 38 -20.39 11.86 -16.37
CA SER A 38 -19.61 11.80 -15.12
C SER A 38 -18.29 12.59 -15.23
N THR A 39 -18.04 13.51 -14.31
CA THR A 39 -16.74 14.17 -14.18
C THR A 39 -15.68 13.20 -13.61
N ILE A 40 -14.41 13.63 -13.57
CA ILE A 40 -13.36 12.82 -12.94
C ILE A 40 -13.54 12.74 -11.42
N ALA A 41 -14.11 13.78 -10.80
CA ALA A 41 -14.39 13.85 -9.38
C ALA A 41 -15.45 12.82 -8.98
N ASP A 42 -16.48 12.61 -9.82
CA ASP A 42 -17.53 11.60 -9.63
C ASP A 42 -17.02 10.16 -9.61
N ARG A 43 -15.80 9.95 -10.10
CA ARG A 43 -15.17 8.63 -10.19
C ARG A 43 -14.17 8.39 -9.05
N SER A 44 -13.92 9.41 -8.22
CA SER A 44 -13.02 9.33 -7.07
C SER A 44 -13.52 8.34 -6.02
N ILE A 45 -12.60 7.78 -5.23
CA ILE A 45 -12.96 6.95 -4.07
C ILE A 45 -13.77 7.72 -3.01
N TYR A 46 -13.66 9.05 -2.99
CA TYR A 46 -14.41 9.94 -2.10
C TYR A 46 -15.80 10.31 -2.65
N ALA A 47 -16.12 9.99 -3.90
CA ALA A 47 -17.45 10.16 -4.49
C ALA A 47 -18.37 9.02 -4.06
N THR A 48 -18.69 8.97 -2.77
CA THR A 48 -19.50 7.92 -2.15
C THR A 48 -20.23 8.46 -0.93
N SER A 49 -21.18 7.69 -0.40
CA SER A 49 -21.81 8.02 0.89
C SER A 49 -21.02 7.49 2.09
N HIS A 50 -20.28 6.40 1.89
CA HIS A 50 -19.49 5.73 2.93
C HIS A 50 -18.22 5.20 2.29
N LEU A 51 -17.07 5.53 2.86
CA LEU A 51 -15.77 5.07 2.40
C LEU A 51 -15.12 4.25 3.53
N PHE A 52 -14.68 3.05 3.18
CA PHE A 52 -13.92 2.15 4.03
C PHE A 52 -12.58 1.87 3.37
N VAL A 53 -11.50 2.03 4.13
CA VAL A 53 -10.14 1.72 3.68
C VAL A 53 -9.54 0.71 4.64
N LEU A 54 -9.03 -0.39 4.11
CA LEU A 54 -8.48 -1.47 4.91
C LEU A 54 -7.20 -2.03 4.29
N GLY A 55 -6.39 -2.72 5.09
CA GLY A 55 -5.24 -3.48 4.61
C GLY A 55 -3.94 -3.14 5.33
N ASP A 56 -2.83 -3.57 4.74
CA ASP A 56 -1.48 -3.35 5.27
C ASP A 56 -0.98 -1.94 4.91
N THR A 57 -1.25 -1.00 5.81
CA THR A 57 -0.74 0.38 5.71
C THR A 57 0.77 0.46 5.92
N ASN A 58 1.39 -0.62 6.39
CA ASN A 58 2.80 -0.71 6.75
C ASN A 58 3.26 0.34 7.78
N SER A 59 2.32 0.94 8.53
CA SER A 59 2.63 1.86 9.63
C SER A 59 3.55 1.20 10.66
N ARG A 60 4.55 1.94 11.13
CA ARG A 60 5.52 1.48 12.14
C ARG A 60 5.48 2.39 13.36
N LEU A 61 6.24 2.01 14.39
CA LEU A 61 6.43 2.82 15.59
C LEU A 61 7.70 3.67 15.46
N ASP A 62 7.56 4.98 15.67
CA ASP A 62 8.69 5.89 15.90
C ASP A 62 8.91 6.01 17.40
N LEU A 63 9.86 5.22 17.90
CA LEU A 63 10.17 5.17 19.33
C LEU A 63 10.71 6.50 19.82
N PRO A 64 10.26 6.99 20.99
CA PRO A 64 10.83 8.17 21.60
C PRO A 64 12.26 7.88 22.06
N MET A 65 13.10 8.92 22.07
CA MET A 65 14.35 8.87 22.81
C MET A 65 14.01 8.87 24.31
N SER A 66 14.45 7.85 25.05
CA SER A 66 14.39 7.87 26.51
C SER A 66 15.70 8.40 27.09
N ASP A 67 15.69 8.81 28.36
CA ASP A 67 16.89 9.24 29.09
C ASP A 67 17.98 8.15 29.13
N ASN A 68 17.58 6.87 28.98
CA ASN A 68 18.47 5.71 28.95
C ASN A 68 18.82 5.23 27.52
N GLY A 69 18.48 6.01 26.49
CA GLY A 69 18.66 5.67 25.07
C GLY A 69 17.38 5.18 24.38
N ALA A 70 17.52 4.65 23.18
CA ALA A 70 16.40 4.10 22.42
C ALA A 70 15.89 2.79 23.05
N LEU A 71 14.57 2.63 23.16
CA LEU A 71 13.97 1.41 23.68
C LEU A 71 14.39 0.20 22.84
N THR A 72 14.73 -0.91 23.51
CA THR A 72 15.05 -2.16 22.83
C THR A 72 13.78 -2.87 22.34
N HIS A 73 13.95 -3.89 21.51
CA HIS A 73 12.82 -4.74 21.09
C HIS A 73 12.06 -5.31 22.29
N ASP A 74 12.78 -5.80 23.31
CA ASP A 74 12.17 -6.47 24.45
C ASP A 74 11.44 -5.46 25.37
N ASP A 75 11.96 -4.23 25.48
CA ASP A 75 11.26 -3.14 26.18
C ASP A 75 9.93 -2.79 25.49
N VAL A 76 9.95 -2.71 24.16
CA VAL A 76 8.74 -2.45 23.36
C VAL A 76 7.73 -3.57 23.54
N VAL A 77 8.16 -4.83 23.46
CA VAL A 77 7.29 -6.01 23.67
C VAL A 77 6.69 -6.00 25.08
N ALA A 78 7.50 -5.75 26.11
CA ALA A 78 7.03 -5.67 27.49
C ALA A 78 5.97 -4.56 27.64
N GLN A 79 6.18 -3.40 27.00
CA GLN A 79 5.24 -2.30 27.06
C GLN A 79 3.92 -2.59 26.32
N ILE A 80 3.95 -3.12 25.09
CA ILE A 80 2.71 -3.41 24.34
C ILE A 80 1.93 -4.62 24.87
N SER A 81 2.51 -5.39 25.80
CA SER A 81 1.84 -6.54 26.41
C SER A 81 0.68 -6.13 27.31
N THR A 82 0.71 -4.92 27.89
CA THR A 82 -0.37 -4.41 28.75
C THR A 82 -1.27 -3.40 28.03
N PRO A 83 -2.58 -3.33 28.35
CA PRO A 83 -3.48 -2.33 27.78
C PRO A 83 -2.99 -0.88 27.99
N GLU A 84 -2.48 -0.56 29.18
CA GLU A 84 -1.99 0.78 29.51
C GLU A 84 -0.72 1.11 28.71
N GLY A 85 0.16 0.13 28.53
CA GLY A 85 1.37 0.31 27.74
C GLY A 85 1.09 0.46 26.25
N ARG A 86 0.09 -0.25 25.71
CA ARG A 86 -0.42 0.00 24.34
C ARG A 86 -1.05 1.39 24.22
N GLY A 87 -1.81 1.81 25.22
CA GLY A 87 -2.39 3.15 25.29
C GLY A 87 -1.34 4.28 25.24
N ARG A 88 -0.13 4.04 25.74
CA ARG A 88 1.03 4.94 25.56
C ARG A 88 1.70 4.77 24.20
N ALA A 89 1.92 3.52 23.77
CA ALA A 89 2.61 3.20 22.53
C ALA A 89 1.86 3.65 21.27
N LYS A 90 0.53 3.83 21.34
CA LYS A 90 -0.27 4.42 20.24
C LYS A 90 0.25 5.79 19.78
N ASN A 91 0.89 6.55 20.68
CA ASN A 91 1.43 7.87 20.36
C ASN A 91 2.73 7.78 19.55
N TRP A 92 3.32 6.60 19.45
CA TRP A 92 4.48 6.32 18.61
C TRP A 92 4.09 5.86 17.21
N ASP A 93 2.81 5.56 16.97
CA ASP A 93 2.32 5.09 15.67
C ASP A 93 2.41 6.18 14.60
N GLN A 94 3.14 5.88 13.53
CA GLN A 94 3.38 6.79 12.42
C GLN A 94 2.07 7.20 11.74
N LEU A 95 1.19 6.25 11.41
CA LEU A 95 -0.06 6.53 10.72
C LEU A 95 -0.96 7.44 11.55
N ARG A 96 -1.17 7.12 12.83
CA ARG A 96 -1.96 7.94 13.74
C ARG A 96 -1.43 9.37 13.79
N ARG A 97 -0.12 9.55 13.90
CA ARG A 97 0.51 10.87 13.86
C ARG A 97 0.23 11.60 12.54
N GLU A 98 0.49 10.98 11.40
CA GLU A 98 0.31 11.62 10.10
C GLU A 98 -1.16 11.98 9.80
N ILE A 99 -2.12 11.18 10.29
CA ILE A 99 -3.56 11.51 10.24
C ILE A 99 -3.84 12.73 11.11
N SER A 100 -3.34 12.78 12.34
CA SER A 100 -3.55 13.93 13.24
C SER A 100 -2.93 15.23 12.72
N LEU A 101 -1.85 15.13 11.93
CA LEU A 101 -1.23 16.27 11.23
C LEU A 101 -1.98 16.66 9.95
N GLY A 102 -2.98 15.88 9.52
CA GLY A 102 -3.73 16.14 8.29
C GLY A 102 -2.93 15.86 7.02
N ASN A 103 -1.94 14.97 7.05
CA ASN A 103 -1.08 14.67 5.90
C ASN A 103 -1.61 13.51 5.03
N THR A 104 -2.50 12.67 5.56
CA THR A 104 -2.96 11.44 4.91
C THR A 104 -4.35 11.02 5.40
N PHE A 105 -4.98 10.07 4.71
CA PHE A 105 -6.31 9.51 5.03
C PHE A 105 -7.35 10.57 5.45
N HIS A 106 -7.34 11.71 4.76
CA HIS A 106 -8.14 12.89 5.08
C HIS A 106 -9.63 12.56 5.26
N GLY A 107 -10.19 12.97 6.41
CA GLY A 107 -11.60 12.78 6.75
C GLY A 107 -11.98 11.36 7.17
N LEU A 108 -11.03 10.42 7.17
CA LEU A 108 -11.23 9.08 7.71
C LEU A 108 -10.92 9.03 9.20
N ARG A 109 -11.60 8.10 9.87
CA ARG A 109 -11.48 7.80 11.29
C ARG A 109 -11.19 6.33 11.47
N GLU A 110 -10.73 5.97 12.66
CA GLU A 110 -10.37 4.62 13.03
C GLU A 110 -10.89 4.33 14.43
N GLY A 111 -11.21 3.07 14.73
CA GLY A 111 -11.46 2.66 16.11
C GLY A 111 -10.17 2.62 16.95
N GLU A 112 -10.30 2.30 18.23
CA GLU A 112 -9.17 2.27 19.17
C GLU A 112 -8.22 1.08 18.90
N PHE A 113 -7.39 1.18 17.86
CA PHE A 113 -6.53 0.10 17.37
C PHE A 113 -5.53 -0.43 18.42
N TRP A 114 -5.24 0.36 19.46
CA TRP A 114 -4.33 -0.02 20.54
C TRP A 114 -5.00 -0.90 21.61
N GLU A 115 -6.31 -1.15 21.54
CA GLU A 115 -6.97 -2.06 22.48
C GLU A 115 -6.51 -3.52 22.31
N PHE A 116 -6.04 -3.89 21.12
CA PHE A 116 -5.43 -5.19 20.82
C PHE A 116 -3.92 -5.08 20.53
N PRO A 117 -3.14 -6.18 20.72
CA PRO A 117 -1.71 -6.20 20.43
C PRO A 117 -1.40 -5.90 18.94
N PRO A 118 -0.21 -5.35 18.63
CA PRO A 118 0.25 -5.18 17.26
C PRO A 118 0.03 -6.41 16.38
N SER A 119 -0.36 -6.19 15.13
CA SER A 119 -0.65 -7.28 14.16
C SER A 119 0.60 -7.84 13.49
N TYR A 120 1.74 -7.16 13.61
CA TYR A 120 3.02 -7.52 12.98
C TYR A 120 4.17 -7.25 13.97
N LYS A 121 5.32 -7.93 13.96
CA LYS A 121 5.74 -9.09 13.17
C LYS A 121 5.85 -10.30 14.08
N TYR A 122 5.04 -11.33 13.84
CA TYR A 122 5.08 -12.57 14.62
C TYR A 122 6.09 -13.57 14.07
N VAL A 123 6.50 -14.51 14.92
CA VAL A 123 7.12 -15.76 14.47
C VAL A 123 6.00 -16.62 13.86
N ILE A 124 6.20 -17.09 12.62
CA ILE A 124 5.23 -17.94 11.93
C ILE A 124 5.06 -19.25 12.71
N GLY A 125 3.82 -19.67 12.91
CA GLY A 125 3.45 -20.83 13.73
C GLY A 125 3.17 -20.49 15.19
N GLU A 126 3.54 -19.30 15.68
CA GLU A 126 3.38 -18.89 17.07
C GLU A 126 2.21 -17.89 17.24
N VAL A 127 1.55 -17.94 18.40
CA VAL A 127 0.34 -17.13 18.67
C VAL A 127 0.70 -15.72 19.13
N ASP A 128 1.62 -15.60 20.08
CA ASP A 128 1.87 -14.40 20.89
C ASP A 128 3.33 -13.94 20.87
N THR A 129 4.18 -14.60 20.09
CA THR A 129 5.62 -14.30 20.07
C THR A 129 6.01 -13.44 18.88
N PHE A 130 6.57 -12.27 19.19
CA PHE A 130 7.09 -11.33 18.20
C PHE A 130 8.51 -11.70 17.75
N SER A 131 8.74 -11.62 16.43
CA SER A 131 10.05 -11.87 15.83
C SER A 131 10.98 -10.67 16.04
N ARG A 132 12.17 -10.90 16.63
CA ARG A 132 13.23 -9.89 16.82
C ARG A 132 13.75 -9.20 15.54
N LYS A 133 13.40 -9.70 14.34
CA LYS A 133 13.81 -9.10 13.05
C LYS A 133 13.29 -7.68 12.85
N ARG A 134 12.17 -7.32 13.50
CA ARG A 134 11.52 -6.00 13.42
C ARG A 134 10.81 -5.70 14.73
N LEU A 135 10.65 -4.42 15.05
CA LEU A 135 9.77 -4.02 16.14
C LEU A 135 8.31 -4.38 15.82
N PRO A 136 7.52 -4.78 16.82
CA PRO A 136 6.08 -4.93 16.67
C PRO A 136 5.41 -3.61 16.22
N ALA A 137 4.40 -3.69 15.35
CA ALA A 137 3.66 -2.54 14.85
C ALA A 137 2.22 -2.90 14.42
N TRP A 138 1.31 -1.94 14.49
CA TRP A 138 -0.04 -2.05 13.92
C TRP A 138 0.00 -1.65 12.45
N THR A 139 0.43 -2.60 11.61
CA THR A 139 0.54 -2.41 10.15
C THR A 139 -0.82 -2.52 9.47
N ASP A 140 -1.68 -3.39 9.98
CA ASP A 140 -2.97 -3.75 9.40
C ASP A 140 -4.09 -2.91 10.04
N ARG A 141 -4.78 -2.09 9.24
CA ARG A 141 -5.68 -1.02 9.72
C ARG A 141 -7.01 -1.01 8.99
N ILE A 142 -8.07 -0.54 9.64
CA ILE A 142 -9.40 -0.36 9.07
C ILE A 142 -9.89 1.04 9.41
N LEU A 143 -9.96 1.91 8.40
CA LEU A 143 -10.40 3.28 8.52
C LEU A 143 -11.72 3.49 7.77
N TYR A 144 -12.52 4.45 8.22
CA TYR A 144 -13.86 4.67 7.67
C TYR A 144 -14.31 6.13 7.78
N THR A 145 -15.28 6.50 6.96
CA THR A 145 -16.00 7.78 7.04
C THR A 145 -17.38 7.65 6.39
N THR A 146 -18.32 8.49 6.83
CA THR A 146 -19.68 8.54 6.28
C THR A 146 -20.07 9.99 5.94
N TYR A 147 -21.07 10.15 5.08
CA TYR A 147 -21.58 11.44 4.63
C TYR A 147 -22.10 12.33 5.77
N LEU A 148 -22.41 11.76 6.93
CA LEU A 148 -22.80 12.51 8.13
C LEU A 148 -21.60 13.08 8.89
N ASP A 149 -20.40 12.58 8.63
CA ASP A 149 -19.20 13.01 9.35
C ASP A 149 -18.75 14.40 8.92
N SER A 150 -18.58 15.30 9.88
CA SER A 150 -18.18 16.68 9.62
C SER A 150 -16.65 16.86 9.73
N PRO A 151 -16.03 17.64 8.82
CA PRO A 151 -14.65 18.10 8.98
C PRO A 151 -14.43 18.97 10.23
N ALA A 152 -15.49 19.61 10.75
CA ALA A 152 -15.41 20.43 11.95
C ALA A 152 -15.25 19.61 13.24
N THR A 153 -15.58 18.31 13.19
CA THR A 153 -15.49 17.39 14.32
C THR A 153 -14.68 16.14 13.91
N PRO A 154 -13.36 16.27 13.68
CA PRO A 154 -12.53 15.19 13.14
C PRO A 154 -12.47 13.95 14.06
N GLU A 155 -12.69 14.13 15.37
CA GLU A 155 -12.64 13.05 16.35
C GLU A 155 -13.95 12.25 16.47
N THR A 156 -15.06 12.69 15.85
CA THR A 156 -16.37 12.03 16.00
C THR A 156 -16.88 11.48 14.67
N SER A 157 -17.37 10.23 14.69
CA SER A 157 -18.02 9.59 13.54
C SER A 157 -19.44 9.15 13.88
N TYR A 158 -20.30 9.16 12.86
CA TYR A 158 -21.60 8.49 12.91
C TYR A 158 -21.50 6.97 12.66
N ILE A 159 -20.33 6.47 12.25
CA ILE A 159 -20.03 5.03 12.25
C ILE A 159 -19.55 4.64 13.65
N THR A 160 -20.21 3.66 14.27
CA THR A 160 -19.80 3.13 15.57
C THR A 160 -19.12 1.76 15.41
N PRO A 161 -17.83 1.60 15.76
CA PRO A 161 -17.25 0.27 15.89
C PRO A 161 -17.89 -0.49 17.05
N ILE A 162 -18.52 -1.63 16.73
CA ILE A 162 -19.02 -2.60 17.72
C ILE A 162 -17.87 -3.52 18.16
N LEU A 163 -16.99 -3.86 17.21
CA LEU A 163 -15.79 -4.65 17.44
C LEU A 163 -14.67 -4.10 16.56
N TYR A 164 -13.46 -3.99 17.10
CA TYR A 164 -12.24 -3.76 16.32
C TYR A 164 -11.08 -4.50 17.00
N THR A 165 -10.62 -5.59 16.42
CA THR A 165 -9.65 -6.49 17.07
C THR A 165 -8.81 -7.27 16.07
N SER A 166 -7.76 -7.93 16.55
CA SER A 166 -7.00 -8.92 15.79
C SER A 166 -7.46 -10.36 16.08
N VAL A 167 -7.01 -11.32 15.27
CA VAL A 167 -7.27 -12.76 15.44
C VAL A 167 -5.95 -13.49 15.73
N PRO A 168 -5.52 -13.60 17.00
CA PRO A 168 -4.20 -14.14 17.36
C PRO A 168 -4.01 -15.61 17.01
N SER A 169 -5.09 -16.39 17.00
CA SER A 169 -5.09 -17.83 16.72
C SER A 169 -4.68 -18.17 15.28
N TYR A 170 -4.68 -17.20 14.37
CA TYR A 170 -4.17 -17.40 13.01
C TYR A 170 -2.65 -17.24 12.99
N THR A 171 -1.93 -18.30 12.64
CA THR A 171 -0.45 -18.37 12.76
C THR A 171 0.28 -18.71 11.47
N THR A 172 -0.42 -18.83 10.34
CA THR A 172 0.20 -19.19 9.04
C THR A 172 0.94 -18.03 8.38
N SER A 173 0.75 -16.80 8.88
CA SER A 173 1.42 -15.58 8.48
C SER A 173 2.13 -14.95 9.68
N ASP A 174 3.12 -14.11 9.39
CA ASP A 174 3.76 -13.22 10.37
C ASP A 174 2.89 -11.99 10.70
N HIS A 175 1.75 -11.84 10.00
CA HIS A 175 0.67 -10.91 10.33
C HIS A 175 -0.53 -11.62 10.97
N LYS A 176 -1.15 -10.98 11.96
CA LYS A 176 -2.44 -11.39 12.52
C LYS A 176 -3.58 -10.69 11.79
N PRO A 177 -4.62 -11.40 11.33
CA PRO A 177 -5.79 -10.77 10.71
C PRO A 177 -6.41 -9.74 11.65
N VAL A 178 -6.84 -8.60 11.10
CA VAL A 178 -7.56 -7.55 11.82
C VAL A 178 -8.98 -7.50 11.29
N VAL A 179 -9.95 -7.41 12.20
CA VAL A 179 -11.39 -7.48 11.91
C VAL A 179 -12.11 -6.32 12.61
N ALA A 180 -13.05 -5.70 11.90
CA ALA A 180 -13.96 -4.71 12.48
C ALA A 180 -15.43 -5.07 12.17
N LEU A 181 -16.30 -4.96 13.18
CA LEU A 181 -17.75 -4.94 13.01
C LEU A 181 -18.23 -3.52 13.25
N LEU A 182 -18.83 -2.91 12.24
CA LEU A 182 -19.20 -1.50 12.25
C LEU A 182 -20.72 -1.32 12.14
N ARG A 183 -21.31 -0.51 13.02
CA ARG A 183 -22.67 0.00 12.86
C ARG A 183 -22.62 1.24 11.99
N VAL A 184 -23.22 1.15 10.81
CA VAL A 184 -23.21 2.19 9.78
C VAL A 184 -24.58 2.86 9.72
N PRO A 185 -24.66 4.21 9.65
CA PRO A 185 -25.94 4.90 9.50
C PRO A 185 -26.60 4.56 8.15
N SER A 186 -27.91 4.40 8.14
CA SER A 186 -28.67 4.18 6.90
C SER A 186 -28.57 5.40 5.99
N THR A 187 -28.43 5.18 4.69
CA THR A 187 -28.66 6.25 3.71
C THR A 187 -30.10 6.74 3.83
N ALA A 188 -30.31 8.05 3.82
CA ALA A 188 -31.65 8.63 3.83
C ALA A 188 -32.49 8.10 2.66
N SER A 189 -33.80 7.93 2.87
CA SER A 189 -34.77 7.45 1.86
C SER A 189 -35.04 8.45 0.72
N SER A 190 -34.14 9.43 0.50
CA SER A 190 -34.26 10.40 -0.58
C SER A 190 -33.81 9.83 -1.92
N SER A 191 -34.37 10.35 -3.02
CA SER A 191 -34.01 9.97 -4.39
C SER A 191 -32.56 10.25 -4.78
N LEU A 192 -31.85 11.11 -4.03
CA LEU A 192 -30.44 11.43 -4.23
C LEU A 192 -29.59 10.75 -3.13
N THR A 193 -28.54 10.05 -3.56
CA THR A 193 -27.57 9.45 -2.62
C THR A 193 -26.68 10.57 -2.07
N PRO A 194 -26.61 10.77 -0.75
CA PRO A 194 -25.75 11.80 -0.16
C PRO A 194 -24.27 11.44 -0.36
N MET A 195 -23.45 12.42 -0.68
CA MET A 195 -22.00 12.26 -0.86
C MET A 195 -21.24 12.73 0.39
N LEU A 196 -20.03 12.22 0.58
CA LEU A 196 -19.12 12.69 1.63
C LEU A 196 -18.93 14.21 1.55
N HIS A 197 -18.87 14.89 2.70
CA HIS A 197 -18.62 16.33 2.78
C HIS A 197 -17.35 16.79 2.04
N HIS A 198 -16.33 15.93 1.97
CA HIS A 198 -15.09 16.19 1.25
C HIS A 198 -15.21 16.14 -0.28
N TYR A 199 -16.36 15.73 -0.83
CA TYR A 199 -16.55 15.64 -2.28
C TYR A 199 -16.37 16.99 -3.00
N GLY A 200 -16.82 18.09 -2.39
CA GLY A 200 -16.64 19.44 -2.96
C GLY A 200 -15.23 20.02 -2.86
N ASN A 201 -14.43 19.53 -1.91
CA ASN A 201 -13.05 19.95 -1.65
C ASN A 201 -12.18 18.71 -1.41
N LEU A 202 -11.97 17.94 -2.48
CA LEU A 202 -11.20 16.71 -2.41
C LEU A 202 -9.79 17.00 -1.88
N PRO A 203 -9.28 16.18 -0.94
CA PRO A 203 -7.95 16.39 -0.34
C PRO A 203 -6.84 16.33 -1.40
N PHE A 204 -7.03 15.51 -2.42
CA PHE A 204 -6.17 15.43 -3.60
C PHE A 204 -7.04 15.44 -4.84
N GLN A 205 -6.70 16.31 -5.79
CA GLN A 205 -7.44 16.42 -7.05
C GLN A 205 -7.22 15.14 -7.89
N PRO A 206 -8.29 14.40 -8.23
CA PRO A 206 -8.15 13.23 -9.08
C PRO A 206 -7.63 13.68 -10.43
N ALA A 207 -6.63 12.97 -10.92
CA ALA A 207 -6.02 13.24 -12.19
C ALA A 207 -6.23 12.03 -13.08
N TYR A 208 -6.44 12.27 -14.38
CA TYR A 208 -6.22 11.21 -15.35
C TYR A 208 -4.74 10.88 -15.33
N TYR A 209 -4.39 9.91 -14.50
CA TYR A 209 -3.07 9.35 -14.56
C TYR A 209 -2.98 8.62 -15.88
N PRO A 210 -1.96 8.90 -16.72
CA PRO A 210 -1.78 8.17 -17.96
C PRO A 210 -1.18 6.78 -17.62
N ALA A 211 -1.89 6.01 -16.79
CA ALA A 211 -1.55 4.65 -16.38
C ALA A 211 -1.39 3.76 -17.62
N LEU A 212 -2.18 4.00 -18.67
CA LEU A 212 -2.01 3.39 -19.98
C LEU A 212 -0.64 3.71 -20.59
N ILE A 213 -0.22 4.98 -20.62
CA ILE A 213 1.09 5.38 -21.15
C ILE A 213 2.20 4.76 -20.31
N LYS A 214 2.14 4.84 -18.96
CA LYS A 214 3.13 4.21 -18.08
C LYS A 214 3.15 2.68 -18.20
N LYS A 215 2.00 2.04 -18.41
CA LYS A 215 1.90 0.60 -18.67
C LYS A 215 2.60 0.23 -19.98
N TYR A 216 2.37 1.00 -21.06
CA TYR A 216 3.02 0.74 -22.34
C TYR A 216 4.52 1.06 -22.32
N ILE A 217 4.92 2.17 -21.70
CA ILE A 217 6.34 2.52 -21.50
C ILE A 217 7.03 1.47 -20.63
N GLY A 218 6.42 1.08 -19.51
CA GLY A 218 6.96 0.04 -18.63
C GLY A 218 7.08 -1.31 -19.34
N LYS A 219 6.09 -1.68 -20.16
CA LYS A 219 6.14 -2.89 -20.99
C LYS A 219 7.26 -2.81 -22.02
N LEU A 220 7.43 -1.67 -22.70
CA LEU A 220 8.49 -1.43 -23.66
C LEU A 220 9.88 -1.48 -23.00
N LEU A 221 10.06 -0.82 -21.86
CA LEU A 221 11.30 -0.85 -21.09
C LEU A 221 11.62 -2.27 -20.63
N GLY A 222 10.62 -3.01 -20.14
CA GLY A 222 10.76 -4.42 -19.79
C GLY A 222 11.17 -5.28 -20.98
N TRP A 223 10.60 -5.03 -22.15
CA TRP A 223 11.02 -5.67 -23.39
C TRP A 223 12.47 -5.33 -23.75
N ILE A 224 12.86 -4.05 -23.71
CA ILE A 224 14.22 -3.61 -24.03
C ILE A 224 15.24 -4.25 -23.08
N LEU A 225 15.02 -4.16 -21.77
CA LEU A 225 15.87 -4.81 -20.77
C LEU A 225 15.92 -6.33 -20.97
N GLY A 226 14.80 -6.94 -21.31
CA GLY A 226 14.72 -8.37 -21.65
C GLY A 226 15.54 -8.73 -22.89
N TRP A 227 15.42 -7.97 -23.98
CA TRP A 227 16.22 -8.17 -25.20
C TRP A 227 17.71 -7.93 -24.96
N LEU A 228 18.06 -6.91 -24.18
CA LEU A 228 19.44 -6.63 -23.78
C LEU A 228 20.00 -7.76 -22.91
N TRP A 229 19.22 -8.29 -21.98
CA TRP A 229 19.60 -9.45 -21.17
C TRP A 229 19.74 -10.71 -22.04
N CYS A 230 18.83 -10.95 -22.98
CA CYS A 230 18.92 -12.05 -23.93
C CYS A 230 20.14 -11.92 -24.84
N ALA A 231 20.46 -10.73 -25.35
CA ALA A 231 21.66 -10.48 -26.14
C ALA A 231 22.93 -10.69 -25.30
N PHE A 232 22.97 -10.13 -24.09
CA PHE A 232 23.98 -10.41 -23.08
C PHE A 232 24.14 -11.91 -22.85
N TRP A 233 23.04 -12.66 -23.00
CA TRP A 233 23.01 -14.11 -22.95
C TRP A 233 23.57 -14.84 -24.16
N PHE A 234 23.13 -14.52 -25.37
CA PHE A 234 23.62 -15.14 -26.59
C PHE A 234 25.09 -14.85 -26.89
N ILE A 235 25.62 -13.73 -26.39
CA ILE A 235 27.05 -13.42 -26.46
C ILE A 235 27.86 -14.25 -25.43
N GLY A 236 27.20 -14.82 -24.42
CA GLY A 236 27.87 -15.65 -23.40
C GLY A 236 27.39 -15.49 -21.98
N ALA A 237 26.22 -14.89 -21.75
CA ALA A 237 25.31 -15.32 -20.67
C ALA A 237 25.72 -15.17 -19.23
N GLY A 238 26.80 -14.47 -18.91
CA GLY A 238 27.37 -14.67 -17.57
C GLY A 238 27.85 -16.11 -17.34
N HIS A 239 27.90 -16.97 -18.38
CA HIS A 239 28.84 -18.08 -18.46
C HIS A 239 29.28 -18.34 -19.91
N ALA A 240 30.56 -18.04 -20.14
CA ALA A 240 31.05 -17.50 -21.39
C ALA A 240 31.29 -18.51 -22.53
N GLY A 241 31.51 -19.79 -22.23
CA GLY A 241 31.94 -20.76 -23.25
C GLY A 241 30.90 -21.02 -24.34
N VAL A 242 29.63 -20.90 -24.00
CA VAL A 242 28.52 -21.30 -24.88
C VAL A 242 28.07 -20.17 -25.80
N GLY A 243 28.06 -18.92 -25.30
CA GLY A 243 27.83 -17.79 -26.21
C GLY A 243 28.97 -17.59 -27.19
N LEU A 244 30.20 -17.95 -26.81
CA LEU A 244 31.36 -17.95 -27.70
C LEU A 244 31.22 -18.96 -28.84
N GLY A 245 30.70 -20.16 -28.59
CA GLY A 245 30.46 -21.16 -29.64
C GLY A 245 29.42 -20.71 -30.68
N ASN A 246 28.35 -20.07 -30.22
CA ASN A 246 27.26 -19.65 -31.09
C ASN A 246 27.60 -18.43 -31.95
N PHE A 247 28.37 -17.50 -31.40
CA PHE A 247 28.86 -16.36 -32.16
C PHE A 247 29.82 -16.80 -33.30
N VAL A 248 30.67 -17.79 -33.05
CA VAL A 248 31.64 -18.31 -34.03
C VAL A 248 30.96 -19.00 -35.22
N VAL A 249 29.94 -19.83 -34.99
CA VAL A 249 29.16 -20.44 -36.08
C VAL A 249 28.38 -19.37 -36.85
N GLY A 250 27.74 -18.42 -36.15
CA GLY A 250 27.01 -17.30 -36.75
C GLY A 250 27.89 -16.42 -37.66
N ALA A 251 29.12 -16.12 -37.25
CA ALA A 251 30.09 -15.37 -38.06
C ALA A 251 30.62 -16.17 -39.26
N SER A 252 30.77 -17.49 -39.10
CA SER A 252 31.25 -18.39 -40.16
C SER A 252 30.21 -18.58 -41.28
N ALA A 253 28.93 -18.74 -40.91
CA ALA A 253 27.84 -18.82 -41.87
C ALA A 253 27.59 -17.47 -42.58
N ALA A 254 27.71 -16.34 -41.87
CA ALA A 254 27.61 -15.01 -42.48
C ALA A 254 28.78 -14.71 -43.46
N ALA A 255 29.99 -15.20 -43.17
CA ALA A 255 31.14 -15.15 -44.08
C ALA A 255 30.94 -16.04 -45.32
N TRP A 256 30.42 -17.26 -45.13
CA TRP A 256 30.02 -18.15 -46.23
C TRP A 256 28.95 -17.51 -47.14
N TRP A 257 27.96 -16.85 -46.53
CA TRP A 257 26.89 -16.13 -47.22
C TRP A 257 27.39 -14.89 -47.99
N LYS A 258 28.36 -14.13 -47.47
CA LYS A 258 28.95 -12.98 -48.17
C LYS A 258 29.87 -13.38 -49.33
N VAL A 259 30.62 -14.47 -49.20
CA VAL A 259 31.43 -15.05 -50.28
C VAL A 259 30.55 -15.48 -51.47
N ARG A 260 29.36 -16.01 -51.20
CA ARG A 260 28.38 -16.41 -52.22
C ARG A 260 27.64 -15.23 -52.88
N LEU A 261 27.54 -14.09 -52.19
CA LEU A 261 26.82 -12.88 -52.65
C LEU A 261 27.72 -11.83 -53.34
N PHE A 262 29.03 -11.79 -53.02
CA PHE A 262 29.95 -10.74 -53.49
C PHE A 262 31.31 -11.26 -53.98
N GLY A 263 31.51 -12.59 -54.01
CA GLY A 263 32.63 -13.17 -54.73
C GLY A 263 32.47 -12.92 -56.23
N THR A 264 33.11 -11.87 -56.73
CA THR A 264 33.35 -11.67 -58.17
C THR A 264 34.23 -12.81 -58.67
N ASN A 265 33.64 -13.68 -59.50
CA ASN A 265 33.80 -13.78 -60.97
C ASN A 265 35.20 -14.24 -61.44
N PRO A 266 35.24 -15.13 -62.44
CA PRO A 266 35.48 -14.64 -63.81
C PRO A 266 34.30 -14.88 -64.77
#